data_AF-A0A2E2ABZ2-F1
#
_entry.id   AF-A0A2E2ABZ2-F1
#
_cell.length_a   1.000
_cell.length_b   1.000
_cell.length_c   1.000
_cell.angle_alpha   90.00
_cell.angle_beta   90.00
_cell.angle_gamma   90.00
#
_symmetry.space_group_name_H-M   'P 1'
#
loop_
_entity.id
_entity.type
_entity.pdbx_description
1 polymer ?
#
loop_
_entity_poly.entity_id
_entity_poly.type
_entity_poly.pdbx_seq_one_letter_code
_entity_poly.pdbx_strand_id
1 'polypeptide(L)'
;MNEGYIDMITIKSFLNISRLVGFISLLVTLFVLGPVLACAQEFQEDQKFVRTTQARLEVERAWDVYHDGALGGTLQSPKVQTELEMYLHRSRELLAEAYDAEDKGDFIKANQLIKNIMQITNRVIIESQVEKK
;
A
#
# COMPACT_ATOMS: atom_id res chain seq x y z
N MET A 1 -60.69 39.74 -1.45
CA MET A 1 -59.81 38.89 -0.62
C MET A 1 -59.09 37.95 -1.58
N ASN A 2 -57.78 38.12 -1.83
CA ASN A 2 -56.86 37.07 -2.32
C ASN A 2 -55.45 37.58 -2.74
N GLU A 3 -55.18 38.89 -2.82
CA GLU A 3 -53.85 39.36 -3.27
C GLU A 3 -52.73 39.11 -2.24
N GLY A 4 -52.98 39.33 -0.95
CA GLY A 4 -51.93 39.18 0.08
C GLY A 4 -51.48 37.74 0.39
N TYR A 5 -52.23 36.72 -0.04
CA TYR A 5 -51.89 35.32 0.21
C TYR A 5 -50.92 34.76 -0.84
N ILE A 6 -51.02 35.24 -2.08
CA ILE A 6 -50.18 34.83 -3.22
C ILE A 6 -48.73 35.32 -3.03
N ASP A 7 -48.55 36.56 -2.57
CA ASP A 7 -47.22 37.14 -2.33
C ASP A 7 -46.45 36.44 -1.20
N MET A 8 -47.15 36.07 -0.12
CA MET A 8 -46.50 35.41 1.03
C MET A 8 -46.02 33.99 0.71
N ILE A 9 -46.71 33.23 -0.14
CA ILE A 9 -46.28 31.89 -0.60
C ILE A 9 -45.05 32.02 -1.50
N THR A 10 -45.06 33.00 -2.41
CA THR A 10 -43.99 33.23 -3.38
C THR A 10 -42.68 33.60 -2.66
N ILE A 11 -42.70 34.55 -1.72
CA ILE A 11 -41.51 34.95 -0.95
C ILE A 11 -40.93 33.77 -0.14
N LYS A 12 -41.79 32.94 0.44
CA LYS A 12 -41.38 31.77 1.23
C LYS A 12 -40.75 30.67 0.36
N SER A 13 -41.19 30.49 -0.89
CA SER A 13 -40.57 29.55 -1.83
C SER A 13 -39.18 30.02 -2.27
N PHE A 14 -39.01 31.33 -2.57
CA PHE A 14 -37.73 31.92 -2.92
C PHE A 14 -36.70 31.81 -1.77
N LEU A 15 -37.13 32.05 -0.53
CA LEU A 15 -36.25 31.89 0.65
C LEU A 15 -35.77 30.44 0.84
N ASN A 16 -36.63 29.46 0.54
CA ASN A 16 -36.31 28.03 0.68
C ASN A 16 -35.35 27.55 -0.42
N ILE A 17 -35.52 28.04 -1.65
CA ILE A 17 -34.63 27.71 -2.77
C ILE A 17 -33.24 28.27 -2.53
N SER A 18 -33.12 29.51 -2.04
CA SER A 18 -31.82 30.12 -1.74
C SER A 18 -31.06 29.38 -0.62
N ARG A 19 -31.78 28.84 0.37
CA ARG A 19 -31.20 27.96 1.41
C ARG A 19 -30.77 26.61 0.83
N LEU A 20 -31.60 25.99 -0.01
CA LEU A 20 -31.31 24.70 -0.63
C LEU A 20 -30.07 24.76 -1.54
N VAL A 21 -29.92 25.83 -2.34
CA VAL A 21 -28.75 26.05 -3.20
C VAL A 21 -27.48 26.21 -2.36
N GLY A 22 -27.55 26.91 -1.23
CA GLY A 22 -26.43 27.01 -0.28
C GLY A 22 -26.02 25.67 0.31
N PHE A 23 -26.98 24.82 0.69
CA PHE A 23 -26.70 23.46 1.18
C PHE A 23 -26.11 22.56 0.10
N ILE A 24 -26.62 22.61 -1.13
CA ILE A 24 -26.06 21.85 -2.25
C ILE A 24 -24.63 22.30 -2.54
N SER A 25 -24.37 23.61 -2.53
CA SER A 25 -23.02 24.16 -2.74
C SER A 25 -22.02 23.70 -1.65
N LEU A 26 -22.46 23.61 -0.39
CA LEU A 26 -21.64 23.12 0.72
C LEU A 26 -21.35 21.62 0.60
N LEU A 27 -22.34 20.84 0.15
CA LEU A 27 -22.17 19.39 -0.06
C LEU A 27 -21.22 19.08 -1.21
N VAL A 28 -21.29 19.85 -2.30
CA VAL A 28 -20.38 19.69 -3.45
C VAL A 28 -18.93 20.01 -3.07
N THR A 29 -18.67 21.06 -2.29
CA THR A 29 -17.30 21.35 -1.84
C THR A 29 -16.74 20.26 -0.92
N LEU A 30 -17.56 19.70 -0.01
CA LEU A 30 -17.17 18.56 0.83
C LEU A 30 -16.87 17.30 0.01
N PHE A 31 -17.64 17.04 -1.04
CA PHE A 31 -17.47 15.87 -1.91
C PHE A 31 -16.24 15.95 -2.82
N VAL A 32 -15.79 17.16 -3.17
CA VAL A 32 -14.61 17.39 -4.02
C VAL A 32 -13.32 17.52 -3.21
N LEU A 33 -13.36 18.11 -2.00
CA LEU A 33 -12.15 18.28 -1.17
C LEU A 33 -11.73 16.99 -0.44
N GLY A 34 -12.69 16.14 -0.08
CA GLY A 34 -12.43 14.86 0.62
C GLY A 34 -11.49 13.89 -0.15
N PRO A 35 -11.75 13.57 -1.43
CA PRO A 35 -10.91 12.63 -2.17
C PRO A 35 -9.53 13.19 -2.53
N VAL A 36 -9.37 14.51 -2.70
CA VAL A 36 -8.06 15.12 -3.00
C VAL A 36 -7.10 15.00 -1.83
N LEU A 37 -7.59 15.16 -0.59
CA LEU A 37 -6.76 15.00 0.60
C LEU A 37 -6.37 13.53 0.83
N ALA A 38 -7.29 12.59 0.60
CA ALA A 38 -7.04 11.16 0.76
C ALA A 38 -6.07 10.60 -0.30
N CYS A 39 -6.20 11.03 -1.56
CA CYS A 39 -5.33 10.60 -2.65
C CYS A 39 -3.89 11.14 -2.50
N ALA A 40 -3.72 12.34 -1.96
CA ALA A 40 -2.39 12.90 -1.67
C ALA A 40 -1.65 12.13 -0.57
N GLN A 41 -2.39 11.57 0.39
CA GLN A 41 -1.80 10.84 1.52
C GLN A 41 -1.26 9.46 1.12
N GLU A 42 -1.97 8.70 0.27
CA GLU A 42 -1.46 7.43 -0.28
C GLU A 42 -0.22 7.64 -1.17
N PHE A 43 -0.23 8.66 -2.03
CA PHE A 43 0.93 8.97 -2.88
C PHE A 43 2.17 9.42 -2.09
N GLN A 44 2.00 10.08 -0.93
CA GLN A 44 3.13 10.49 -0.09
C GLN A 44 3.77 9.32 0.65
N GLU A 45 3.01 8.30 1.07
CA GLU A 45 3.60 7.10 1.69
C GLU A 45 4.43 6.30 0.68
N ASP A 46 3.94 6.13 -0.55
CA ASP A 46 4.63 5.39 -1.60
C ASP A 46 5.96 6.06 -2.04
N GLN A 47 6.08 7.39 -1.92
CA GLN A 47 7.32 8.11 -2.20
C GLN A 47 8.36 8.08 -1.07
N LYS A 48 7.99 7.62 0.13
CA LYS A 48 8.91 7.64 1.29
C LYS A 48 10.00 6.55 1.20
N PHE A 49 9.74 5.49 0.43
CA PHE A 49 10.52 4.25 0.43
C PHE A 49 11.07 3.87 -0.95
N VAL A 50 11.58 4.87 -1.68
CA VAL A 50 12.09 4.67 -3.04
C VAL A 50 13.24 3.65 -3.07
N ARG A 51 14.10 3.61 -2.05
CA ARG A 51 15.27 2.71 -2.03
C ARG A 51 14.88 1.27 -1.69
N THR A 52 13.99 1.09 -0.73
CA THR A 52 13.55 -0.23 -0.27
C THR A 52 12.51 -0.89 -1.20
N THR A 53 11.92 -0.13 -2.13
CA THR A 53 10.94 -0.65 -3.10
C THR A 53 11.44 -1.87 -3.87
N GLN A 54 12.69 -1.86 -4.37
CA GLN A 54 13.22 -3.03 -5.08
C GLN A 54 13.37 -4.25 -4.16
N ALA A 55 13.86 -4.05 -2.93
CA ALA A 55 14.01 -5.13 -1.95
C ALA A 55 12.64 -5.74 -1.59
N ARG A 56 11.61 -4.91 -1.42
CA ARG A 56 10.22 -5.37 -1.21
C ARG A 56 9.76 -6.30 -2.34
N LEU A 57 9.92 -5.87 -3.59
CA LEU A 57 9.50 -6.66 -4.75
C LEU A 57 10.22 -8.01 -4.83
N GLU A 58 11.51 -8.06 -4.51
CA GLU A 58 12.26 -9.32 -4.51
C GLU A 58 11.88 -10.24 -3.32
N VAL A 59 11.51 -9.68 -2.17
CA VAL A 59 10.95 -10.47 -1.06
C VAL A 59 9.65 -11.14 -1.49
N GLU A 60 8.72 -10.40 -2.08
CA GLU A 60 7.45 -10.99 -2.55
C GLU A 60 7.69 -12.02 -3.66
N ARG A 61 8.57 -11.71 -4.62
CA ARG A 61 8.96 -12.67 -5.66
C ARG A 61 9.56 -13.96 -5.10
N ALA A 62 10.40 -13.87 -4.06
CA ALA A 62 10.97 -15.05 -3.43
C ALA A 62 9.90 -15.91 -2.74
N TRP A 63 8.92 -15.27 -2.10
CA TRP A 63 7.75 -15.97 -1.55
C TRP A 63 6.94 -16.66 -2.65
N ASP A 64 6.68 -15.99 -3.77
CA ASP A 64 5.91 -16.56 -4.88
C ASP A 64 6.61 -17.80 -5.47
N VAL A 65 7.91 -17.71 -5.74
CA VAL A 65 8.69 -18.84 -6.29
C VAL A 65 8.75 -20.00 -5.31
N TYR A 66 8.90 -19.72 -4.01
CA TYR A 66 8.85 -20.76 -2.98
C TYR A 66 7.49 -21.46 -2.95
N HIS A 67 6.39 -20.71 -2.94
CA HIS A 67 5.04 -21.29 -2.91
C HIS A 67 4.73 -22.09 -4.18
N ASP A 68 5.14 -21.60 -5.35
CA ASP A 68 4.98 -22.33 -6.62
C ASP A 68 5.73 -23.67 -6.57
N GLY A 69 6.98 -23.67 -6.07
CA GLY A 69 7.75 -24.90 -5.88
C GLY A 69 7.12 -25.86 -4.85
N ALA A 70 6.49 -25.34 -3.79
CA ALA A 70 5.77 -26.13 -2.81
C ALA A 70 4.54 -26.82 -3.40
N LEU A 71 3.72 -26.06 -4.14
CA LEU A 71 2.50 -26.55 -4.77
C LEU A 71 2.80 -27.52 -5.93
N GLY A 72 3.86 -27.26 -6.69
CA GLY A 72 4.33 -28.12 -7.78
C GLY A 72 5.02 -29.40 -7.30
N GLY A 73 5.29 -29.55 -6.01
CA GLY A 73 6.01 -30.69 -5.44
C GLY A 73 7.49 -30.76 -5.85
N THR A 74 8.04 -29.66 -6.37
CA THR A 74 9.43 -29.56 -6.83
C THR A 74 10.38 -29.13 -5.72
N LEU A 75 9.86 -28.61 -4.60
CA LEU A 75 10.68 -28.25 -3.45
C LEU A 75 11.50 -29.43 -2.93
N GLN A 76 12.73 -29.11 -2.51
CA GLN A 76 13.68 -30.04 -1.92
C GLN A 76 13.16 -30.68 -0.61
N SER A 77 14.02 -31.50 0.04
CA SER A 77 13.67 -32.21 1.29
C SER A 77 13.05 -31.30 2.36
N PRO A 78 12.23 -31.84 3.30
CA PRO A 78 11.61 -31.05 4.37
C PRO A 78 12.59 -30.16 5.15
N LYS A 79 13.82 -30.62 5.36
CA LYS A 79 14.88 -29.84 6.01
C LYS A 79 15.20 -28.55 5.24
N VAL A 80 15.32 -28.63 3.92
CA VAL A 80 15.60 -27.48 3.06
C VAL A 80 14.39 -26.56 3.02
N GLN A 81 13.17 -27.10 2.95
CA GLN A 81 11.94 -26.29 3.01
C GLN A 81 11.89 -25.42 4.27
N THR A 82 12.22 -25.99 5.45
CA THR A 82 12.29 -25.23 6.71
C THR A 82 13.38 -24.16 6.68
N GLU A 83 14.54 -24.44 6.08
CA GLU A 83 15.62 -23.44 5.94
C GLU A 83 15.22 -22.27 5.04
N LEU A 84 14.56 -22.57 3.91
CA LEU A 84 14.06 -21.56 2.98
C LEU A 84 12.97 -20.69 3.60
N GLU A 85 12.04 -21.29 4.35
CA GLU A 85 10.99 -20.55 5.07
C GLU A 85 11.61 -19.61 6.13
N MET A 86 12.63 -20.07 6.87
CA MET A 86 13.37 -19.22 7.81
C MET A 86 14.03 -18.03 7.08
N TYR A 87 14.62 -18.24 5.91
CA TYR A 87 15.20 -17.16 5.11
C TYR A 87 14.17 -16.15 4.61
N LEU A 88 13.00 -16.64 4.21
CA LEU A 88 11.89 -15.79 3.78
C LEU A 88 11.30 -14.94 4.92
N HIS A 89 11.23 -15.46 6.13
CA HIS A 89 10.88 -14.65 7.30
C HIS A 89 11.98 -13.66 7.64
N ARG A 90 13.24 -14.08 7.60
CA ARG A 90 14.37 -13.20 7.89
C ARG A 90 14.46 -12.03 6.90
N SER A 91 14.15 -12.24 5.62
CA SER A 91 14.15 -11.17 4.63
C SER A 91 13.05 -10.12 4.91
N ARG A 92 11.89 -10.53 5.43
CA ARG A 92 10.82 -9.61 5.88
C ARG A 92 11.24 -8.78 7.10
N GLU A 93 11.91 -9.41 8.07
CA GLU A 93 12.45 -8.67 9.23
C GLU A 93 13.47 -7.61 8.79
N LEU A 94 14.42 -8.00 7.92
CA LEU A 94 15.41 -7.07 7.37
C LEU A 94 14.76 -5.95 6.57
N LEU A 95 13.67 -6.23 5.85
CA LEU A 95 12.92 -5.22 5.10
C LEU A 95 12.28 -4.19 6.05
N ALA A 96 11.69 -4.63 7.16
CA ALA A 96 11.19 -3.73 8.19
C ALA A 96 12.31 -2.85 8.79
N GLU A 97 13.47 -3.45 9.10
CA GLU A 97 14.64 -2.69 9.55
C GLU A 97 15.15 -1.68 8.49
N ALA A 98 15.00 -2.02 7.19
CA ALA A 98 15.42 -1.16 6.09
C ALA A 98 14.47 0.04 5.92
N TYR A 99 13.16 -0.18 6.08
CA TYR A 99 12.19 0.92 6.14
C TYR A 99 12.51 1.86 7.30
N ASP A 100 12.76 1.33 8.49
CA ASP A 100 13.14 2.14 9.65
C ASP A 100 14.42 2.95 9.41
N ALA A 101 15.40 2.38 8.71
CA ALA A 101 16.64 3.07 8.37
C ALA A 101 16.43 4.16 7.32
N GLU A 102 15.64 3.90 6.27
CA GLU A 102 15.30 4.88 5.24
C GLU A 102 14.48 6.04 5.82
N ASP A 103 13.52 5.76 6.68
CA ASP A 103 12.69 6.75 7.39
C ASP A 103 13.54 7.69 8.26
N LYS A 104 14.57 7.15 8.93
CA LYS A 104 15.53 7.90 9.75
C LYS A 104 16.62 8.61 8.93
N GLY A 105 16.65 8.42 7.61
CA GLY A 105 17.69 8.97 6.72
C GLY A 105 19.05 8.25 6.79
N ASP A 106 19.13 7.09 7.47
CA ASP A 106 20.34 6.26 7.51
C ASP A 106 20.43 5.39 6.25
N PHE A 107 20.79 6.05 5.14
CA PHE A 107 20.88 5.39 3.85
C PHE A 107 22.02 4.37 3.76
N ILE A 108 23.05 4.49 4.60
CA ILE A 108 24.14 3.50 4.64
C ILE A 108 23.60 2.19 5.19
N LYS A 109 22.91 2.23 6.34
CA LYS A 109 22.27 1.05 6.91
C LYS A 109 21.19 0.49 5.99
N ALA A 110 20.34 1.34 5.42
CA ALA A 110 19.30 0.91 4.48
C ALA A 110 19.90 0.15 3.29
N ASN A 111 20.95 0.67 2.65
CA ASN A 111 21.61 0.01 1.53
C ASN A 111 22.27 -1.33 1.91
N GLN A 112 22.85 -1.43 3.12
CA GLN A 112 23.41 -2.68 3.62
C GLN A 112 22.33 -3.74 3.82
N LEU A 113 21.20 -3.36 4.44
CA LEU A 113 20.06 -4.25 4.64
C LEU A 113 19.46 -4.70 3.31
N ILE A 114 19.29 -3.79 2.35
CA ILE A 114 18.84 -4.09 0.99
C ILE A 114 19.76 -5.15 0.35
N LYS A 115 21.08 -4.96 0.42
CA LYS A 115 22.03 -5.94 -0.13
C LYS A 115 21.85 -7.33 0.49
N ASN A 116 21.66 -7.40 1.81
CA ASN A 116 21.44 -8.68 2.51
C ASN A 116 20.12 -9.33 2.07
N ILE A 117 19.05 -8.54 1.94
CA ILE A 117 17.75 -9.02 1.43
C ILE A 117 17.92 -9.60 0.02
N MET A 118 18.64 -8.93 -0.88
CA MET A 118 18.89 -9.40 -2.24
C MET A 118 19.65 -10.74 -2.26
N GLN A 119 20.63 -10.92 -1.37
CA GLN A 119 21.37 -12.18 -1.27
C GLN A 119 20.48 -13.33 -0.79
N ILE A 120 19.66 -13.08 0.23
CA ILE A 120 18.75 -14.08 0.80
C ILE A 120 17.68 -14.48 -0.21
N THR A 121 16.99 -13.51 -0.80
CA THR A 121 15.91 -13.73 -1.78
C THR A 121 16.42 -14.47 -3.01
N ASN A 122 17.60 -14.11 -3.55
CA ASN A 122 18.21 -14.83 -4.66
C ASN A 122 18.50 -16.30 -4.32
N ARG A 123 19.00 -16.58 -3.11
CA ARG A 123 19.21 -17.96 -2.67
C ARG A 123 17.89 -18.73 -2.60
N VAL A 124 16.85 -18.13 -2.02
CA VAL A 124 15.53 -18.76 -1.92
C VAL A 124 14.95 -19.07 -3.30
N ILE A 125 15.03 -18.13 -4.24
CA ILE A 125 14.53 -18.30 -5.61
C ILE A 125 15.25 -19.48 -6.29
N ILE A 126 16.58 -19.54 -6.21
CA ILE A 126 17.36 -20.62 -6.82
C ILE A 126 16.99 -21.97 -6.21
N GLU A 127 17.02 -22.07 -4.88
CA GLU A 127 16.85 -23.36 -4.20
C GLU A 127 15.40 -23.89 -4.25
N SER A 128 14.42 -23.00 -4.38
CA SER A 128 13.00 -23.36 -4.52
C SER A 128 12.65 -23.95 -5.89
N GLN A 129 13.48 -23.73 -6.91
CA GLN A 129 13.29 -24.25 -8.26
C GLN A 129 14.02 -25.59 -8.50
N VAL A 130 14.83 -26.05 -7.55
CA VAL A 130 15.59 -27.29 -7.68
C VAL A 130 14.71 -28.47 -7.31
N GLU A 131 14.47 -29.37 -8.27
CA GLU A 131 13.73 -30.60 -8.05
C GLU A 131 14.35 -31.48 -6.96
N LYS A 132 13.47 -32.18 -6.24
CA LYS A 132 13.85 -33.16 -5.22
C LYS A 132 14.69 -34.29 -5.83
N LYS A 133 15.92 -34.46 -5.34
CA LYS A 133 16.76 -35.63 -5.62
C LYS A 133 16.31 -36.87 -4.84
#